data_AF-A0A417CP11-F1
#
_entry.id   AF-A0A417CP11-F1
#
_cell.length_a   1.000
_cell.length_b   1.000
_cell.length_c   1.000
_cell.angle_alpha   90.00
_cell.angle_beta   90.00
_cell.angle_gamma   90.00
#
_symmetry.space_group_name_H-M   'P 1'
#
loop_
_entity.id
_entity.type
_entity.pdbx_description
1 polymer ?
#
loop_
_entity_poly.entity_id
_entity_poly.type
_entity_poly.pdbx_seq_one_letter_code
_entity_poly.pdbx_strand_id
1 'polypeptide(L)'
;MKKLDNFSNCLSVLKNADFKLAENNEIYRTGVIGQFNLTFELAWKALQEVLKLHGAAGAETGSPREILQLGYRLGFVNDSAVWLLMLKKRNTSVYI
;
A
#
# COMPACT_ATOMS: atom_id res chain seq x y z
N MET A 1 11.76 8.98 8.02
CA MET A 1 11.63 7.69 8.77
C MET A 1 11.75 6.61 7.73
N LYS A 2 12.78 5.74 7.79
CA LYS A 2 13.20 4.88 6.66
C LYS A 2 12.06 4.16 5.92
N LYS A 3 11.05 3.64 6.63
CA LYS A 3 9.87 2.99 6.01
C LYS A 3 8.98 3.96 5.22
N LEU A 4 8.73 5.16 5.75
CA LEU A 4 7.98 6.22 5.07
C LEU A 4 8.74 6.73 3.84
N ASP A 5 10.06 6.86 3.96
CA ASP A 5 10.92 7.31 2.86
C ASP A 5 10.90 6.28 1.72
N ASN A 6 11.00 4.98 2.04
CA ASN A 6 10.87 3.88 1.08
C ASN A 6 9.50 3.85 0.39
N PHE A 7 8.42 4.02 1.16
CA PHE A 7 7.06 4.12 0.61
C PHE A 7 6.94 5.29 -0.37
N SER A 8 7.41 6.47 0.02
CA SER A 8 7.33 7.70 -0.79
C SER A 8 8.09 7.54 -2.11
N ASN A 9 9.27 6.91 -2.08
CA ASN A 9 10.04 6.62 -3.29
C ASN A 9 9.30 5.66 -4.23
N CYS A 10 8.75 4.56 -3.71
CA CYS A 10 8.01 3.60 -4.54
C CYS A 10 6.71 4.19 -5.10
N LEU A 11 6.02 5.02 -4.31
CA LEU A 11 4.84 5.74 -4.74
C LEU A 11 5.15 6.72 -5.87
N SER A 12 6.29 7.42 -5.81
CA SER A 12 6.74 8.30 -6.90
C SER A 12 6.94 7.52 -8.20
N VAL A 13 7.59 6.35 -8.14
CA VAL A 13 7.76 5.47 -9.31
C VAL A 13 6.39 5.02 -9.86
N LEU A 14 5.48 4.55 -9.00
CA LEU A 14 4.14 4.12 -9.42
C LEU A 14 3.33 5.25 -10.05
N LYS A 15 3.39 6.46 -9.47
CA LYS A 15 2.70 7.65 -9.96
C LYS A 15 3.17 8.06 -11.36
N ASN A 16 4.45 7.83 -11.66
CA ASN A 16 5.06 8.16 -12.95
C ASN A 16 4.96 7.03 -13.99
N ALA A 17 4.30 5.92 -13.67
CA ALA A 17 4.07 4.85 -14.63
C ALA A 17 3.16 5.32 -15.78
N ASP A 18 3.44 4.87 -17.00
CA ASP A 18 2.61 5.13 -18.17
C ASP A 18 1.44 4.15 -18.22
N PHE A 19 0.31 4.53 -17.62
CA PHE A 19 -0.88 3.69 -17.60
C PHE A 19 -1.49 3.46 -18.99
N LYS A 20 -1.25 4.34 -19.97
CA LYS A 20 -1.73 4.13 -21.35
C LYS A 20 -0.91 3.04 -22.04
N LEU A 21 0.40 3.01 -21.81
CA LEU A 21 1.24 1.91 -22.30
C LEU A 21 0.82 0.57 -21.66
N ALA A 22 0.48 0.58 -20.37
CA ALA A 22 0.01 -0.61 -19.65
C ALA A 22 -1.32 -1.19 -20.20
N GLU A 23 -2.14 -0.40 -20.90
CA GLU A 23 -3.36 -0.92 -21.53
C GLU A 23 -3.03 -1.94 -22.64
N ASN A 24 -1.96 -1.67 -23.40
CA ASN A 24 -1.65 -2.41 -24.64
C ASN A 24 -0.35 -3.24 -24.56
N ASN A 25 0.45 -3.07 -23.51
CA ASN A 25 1.70 -3.82 -23.31
C ASN A 25 1.62 -4.66 -22.02
N GLU A 26 1.52 -5.97 -22.19
CA GLU A 26 1.34 -6.93 -21.10
C GLU A 26 2.53 -6.97 -20.15
N ILE A 27 3.77 -6.99 -20.66
CA ILE A 27 4.99 -7.00 -19.83
C ILE A 27 5.06 -5.71 -19.00
N TYR A 28 4.78 -4.57 -19.62
CA TYR A 28 4.76 -3.29 -18.94
C TYR A 28 3.68 -3.26 -17.85
N ARG A 29 2.47 -3.74 -18.17
CA ARG A 29 1.36 -3.87 -17.21
C ARG A 29 1.74 -4.74 -16.01
N THR A 30 2.40 -5.87 -16.23
CA THR A 30 2.92 -6.73 -15.16
C THR A 30 3.90 -5.97 -14.27
N GLY A 31 4.79 -5.15 -14.86
CA GLY A 31 5.67 -4.26 -14.13
C GLY A 31 4.92 -3.25 -13.25
N VAL A 32 3.87 -2.60 -13.78
CA VAL A 32 3.02 -1.66 -13.02
C VAL A 32 2.28 -2.36 -11.88
N ILE A 33 1.75 -3.57 -12.11
CA ILE A 33 1.09 -4.38 -11.07
C ILE A 33 2.09 -4.75 -9.97
N GLY A 34 3.30 -5.18 -10.34
CA GLY A 34 4.38 -5.46 -9.38
C GLY A 34 4.73 -4.23 -8.55
N GLN A 35 4.84 -3.06 -9.19
CA GLN A 35 5.12 -1.79 -8.51
C GLN A 35 3.97 -1.37 -7.57
N PHE A 36 2.71 -1.59 -7.95
CA PHE A 36 1.55 -1.39 -7.08
C PHE A 36 1.63 -2.29 -5.84
N ASN A 37 1.92 -3.58 -6.01
CA ASN A 37 2.02 -4.53 -4.90
C ASN A 37 3.13 -4.15 -3.91
N LEU A 38 4.30 -3.76 -4.41
CA LEU A 38 5.40 -3.26 -3.59
C LEU A 38 5.02 -1.97 -2.85
N THR A 39 4.44 -1.01 -3.56
CA THR A 39 4.05 0.29 -2.98
C THR A 39 3.01 0.10 -1.87
N PHE A 40 2.01 -0.76 -2.09
CA PHE A 40 1.00 -1.08 -1.09
C PHE A 40 1.60 -1.76 0.15
N GLU A 41 2.53 -2.71 -0.04
CA GLU A 41 3.23 -3.38 1.06
C GLU A 41 4.01 -2.40 1.93
N LEU A 42 4.68 -1.43 1.32
CA LEU A 42 5.40 -0.38 2.04
C LEU A 42 4.45 0.61 2.71
N ALA A 43 3.30 0.92 2.11
CA ALA A 43 2.33 1.84 2.66
C ALA A 43 1.81 1.36 4.03
N TRP A 44 1.33 0.12 4.12
CA TRP A 44 0.79 -0.39 5.38
C TRP A 44 1.88 -0.60 6.44
N LYS A 45 3.11 -0.94 6.04
CA LYS A 45 4.27 -1.03 6.96
C LYS A 45 4.72 0.34 7.47
N ALA A 46 4.66 1.38 6.65
CA ALA A 46 4.93 2.75 7.06
C ALA A 46 3.85 3.24 8.04
N LEU A 47 2.57 2.99 7.73
CA LEU A 47 1.45 3.26 8.64
C LEU A 47 1.60 2.53 9.97
N GLN A 48 1.96 1.24 9.94
CA GLN A 48 2.23 0.47 11.15
C GLN A 48 3.29 1.15 12.02
N GLU A 49 4.40 1.58 11.42
CA GLU A 49 5.47 2.26 12.15
C GLU A 49 4.99 3.58 12.78
N VAL A 50 4.23 4.39 12.04
CA VAL A 50 3.63 5.61 12.56
C VAL A 50 2.72 5.30 13.75
N LEU A 51 1.88 4.27 13.65
CA LEU A 51 0.98 3.86 14.73
C LEU A 51 1.74 3.40 15.97
N LYS A 52 2.84 2.65 15.81
CA LYS A 52 3.73 2.26 16.92
C LYS A 52 4.34 3.47 17.63
N LEU A 53 4.82 4.45 16.86
CA LEU A 53 5.38 5.70 17.42
C LEU A 53 4.35 6.50 18.24
N HIS A 54 3.06 6.37 17.92
CA HIS A 54 1.97 6.99 18.67
C HIS A 54 1.41 6.11 19.79
N GLY A 55 2.04 4.96 20.07
CA GLY A 55 1.60 4.04 21.14
C GLY A 55 0.25 3.37 20.86
N ALA A 56 -0.17 3.27 19.60
CA ALA A 56 -1.46 2.70 19.24
C ALA A 56 -1.51 1.18 19.54
N ALA A 57 -2.39 0.77 20.45
CA ALA A 57 -2.61 -0.64 20.76
C ALA A 57 -3.01 -1.44 19.51
N GLY A 58 -2.36 -2.58 19.29
CA GLY A 58 -2.57 -3.44 18.12
C GLY A 58 -1.64 -3.15 16.93
N ALA A 59 -0.82 -2.09 16.99
CA ALA A 59 0.16 -1.80 15.94
C ALA A 59 1.33 -2.81 15.90
N GLU A 60 1.62 -3.50 17.00
CA GLU A 60 2.80 -4.38 17.10
C GLU A 60 2.70 -5.66 16.26
N THR A 61 1.52 -6.26 16.20
CA THR A 61 1.30 -7.60 15.62
C THR A 61 0.19 -7.66 14.57
N GLY A 62 -0.40 -6.53 14.20
CA GLY A 62 -1.51 -6.48 13.25
C GLY A 62 -1.12 -6.90 11.82
N SER A 63 -2.01 -7.66 11.19
CA SER A 63 -2.02 -7.93 9.74
C SER A 63 -2.24 -6.65 8.92
N PRO A 64 -1.97 -6.64 7.60
CA PRO A 64 -2.18 -5.46 6.76
C PRO A 64 -3.61 -4.90 6.89
N ARG A 65 -4.61 -5.78 6.97
CA ARG A 65 -6.01 -5.40 7.15
C ARG A 65 -6.24 -4.69 8.49
N GLU A 66 -5.73 -5.27 9.57
CA GLU A 66 -5.91 -4.72 10.93
C GLU A 66 -5.19 -3.38 11.08
N ILE A 67 -3.99 -3.24 10.52
CA ILE A 67 -3.23 -1.98 10.53
C ILE A 67 -3.97 -0.88 9.77
N LEU A 68 -4.51 -1.18 8.58
CA LEU A 68 -5.28 -0.21 7.80
C LEU A 68 -6.56 0.22 8.51
N GLN A 69 -7.29 -0.73 9.11
CA GLN A 69 -8.49 -0.43 9.89
C GLN A 69 -8.19 0.37 11.16
N LEU A 70 -7.08 0.07 11.85
CA LEU A 70 -6.61 0.82 13.00
C LEU A 70 -6.22 2.25 12.60
N GLY A 71 -5.46 2.41 11.52
CA GLY A 71 -5.08 3.71 10.97
C GLY A 71 -6.29 4.56 10.60
N TYR A 72 -7.32 3.96 10.01
CA TYR A 72 -8.58 4.65 9.73
C TYR A 72 -9.30 5.08 11.00
N ARG A 73 -9.46 4.16 11.97
CA ARG A 73 -10.14 4.43 13.25
C ARG A 73 -9.47 5.56 14.03
N LEU A 74 -8.14 5.64 13.97
CA LEU A 74 -7.34 6.67 14.65
C LEU A 74 -7.09 7.92 13.80
N GLY A 75 -7.65 8.01 12.59
CA GLY A 75 -7.57 9.21 11.74
C GLY A 75 -6.25 9.41 10.98
N PHE A 76 -5.38 8.39 10.90
CA PHE A 76 -4.13 8.46 10.13
C PHE A 76 -4.33 8.26 8.62
N VAL A 77 -5.40 7.56 8.23
CA VAL A 77 -5.78 7.39 6.83
C VAL A 77 -7.27 7.65 6.65
N ASN A 78 -7.63 8.20 5.50
CA ASN A 78 -9.02 8.41 5.10
C ASN A 78 -9.53 7.22 4.27
N ASP A 79 -10.85 7.10 4.18
CA ASP A 79 -11.56 6.16 3.31
C ASP A 79 -11.04 4.71 3.41
N SER A 80 -11.45 4.02 4.47
CA SER A 80 -11.10 2.61 4.67
C SER A 80 -11.56 1.69 3.52
N ALA A 81 -12.62 2.04 2.79
CA ALA A 81 -13.14 1.22 1.71
C ALA A 81 -12.15 1.14 0.54
N VAL A 82 -11.52 2.27 0.18
CA VAL A 82 -10.48 2.32 -0.86
C VAL A 82 -9.26 1.48 -0.47
N TRP A 83 -8.79 1.58 0.78
CA TRP A 83 -7.66 0.78 1.26
C TRP A 83 -7.95 -0.72 1.28
N LEU A 84 -9.14 -1.13 1.72
CA LEU A 84 -9.56 -2.53 1.72
C LEU A 84 -9.78 -3.06 0.30
N LEU A 85 -10.25 -2.22 -0.63
CA LEU A 85 -10.33 -2.57 -2.04
C LEU A 85 -8.93 -2.81 -2.64
N MET A 86 -7.96 -1.93 -2.35
CA MET A 86 -6.58 -2.11 -2.77
C MET A 86 -5.96 -3.39 -2.20
N LEU A 87 -6.23 -3.71 -0.92
CA LEU A 87 -5.81 -4.98 -0.31
C LEU A 87 -6.38 -6.18 -1.07
N LYS A 88 -7.68 -6.14 -1.42
CA LYS A 88 -8.31 -7.20 -2.21
C LYS A 88 -7.66 -7.32 -3.60
N LYS A 89 -7.41 -6.20 -4.28
CA LYS A 89 -6.77 -6.17 -5.61
C LYS A 89 -5.35 -6.74 -5.57
N ARG A 90 -4.55 -6.38 -4.57
CA ARG A 90 -3.21 -6.94 -4.32
C ARG A 90 -3.29 -8.47 -4.18
N ASN A 91 -4.21 -8.98 -3.37
CA ASN A 91 -4.36 -10.43 -3.18
C ASN A 91 -4.79 -11.17 -4.45
N THR A 92 -5.62 -10.56 -5.30
CA THR A 92 -6.02 -11.17 -6.58
C THR A 92 -4.98 -11.04 -7.68
N SER A 93 -4.13 -10.01 -7.62
CA SER A 93 -3.11 -9.75 -8.65
C SER A 93 -2.01 -10.79 -8.74
N VAL A 94 -1.87 -11.65 -7.72
CA VAL A 94 -0.93 -12.77 -7.70
C VAL A 94 -1.33 -13.87 -8.69
N TYR A 95 -2.58 -13.89 -9.15
CA TYR A 95 -3.13 -14.89 -10.07
C TYR A 95 -3.34 -14.36 -11.49
N ILE A 96 -2.77 -13.19 -11.82
CA ILE A 96 -2.89 -12.52 -13.11
C ILE A 96 -1.55 -12.60 -13.83
#